data_AF-A0A1G9XIS1-F1
#
_entry.id   AF-A0A1G9XIS1-F1
#
_cell.length_a   1.000
_cell.length_b   1.000
_cell.length_c   1.000
_cell.angle_alpha   90.00
_cell.angle_beta   90.00
_cell.angle_gamma   90.00
#
_symmetry.space_group_name_H-M   'P 1'
#
loop_
_entity.id
_entity.type
_entity.pdbx_description
1 polymer ?
#
loop_
_entity_poly.entity_id
_entity_poly.type
_entity_poly.pdbx_seq_one_letter_code
_entity_poly.pdbx_strand_id
1 'polypeptide(L)'
;MNIILRIKTYQLGFNFYKKYLWASLLITTFLIFFNTTLLVLLFVKLALSKFLFFAYYETSLAQKLVFYKNFGISKSSLFIIFFVIDSLFSTLIFLIMELF
;
A
#
# COMPACT_ATOMS: atom_id res chain seq x y z
N MET A 1 -23.25 -11.82 7.15
CA MET A 1 -22.31 -10.76 7.56
C MET A 1 -22.88 -9.41 7.14
N ASN A 2 -23.21 -8.52 8.08
CA ASN A 2 -23.92 -7.27 7.78
C ASN A 2 -23.13 -6.37 6.81
N ILE A 3 -23.80 -5.81 5.80
CA ILE A 3 -23.23 -4.86 4.81
C ILE A 3 -22.46 -3.71 5.47
N ILE A 4 -22.96 -3.24 6.60
CA ILE A 4 -22.37 -2.15 7.40
C ILE A 4 -20.96 -2.51 7.91
N LEU A 5 -20.71 -3.78 8.26
CA LEU A 5 -19.39 -4.25 8.70
C LEU A 5 -18.39 -4.34 7.54
N ARG A 6 -18.86 -4.64 6.31
CA ARG A 6 -18.03 -4.59 5.10
C ARG A 6 -17.58 -3.16 4.76
N ILE A 7 -18.46 -2.18 4.89
CA ILE A 7 -18.11 -0.78 4.60
C ILE A 7 -17.05 -0.27 5.58
N LYS A 8 -17.20 -0.55 6.88
CA LYS A 8 -16.20 -0.17 7.89
C LYS A 8 -14.84 -0.83 7.66
N THR A 9 -14.81 -2.08 7.19
CA THR A 9 -13.55 -2.77 6.87
C THR A 9 -12.83 -2.15 5.68
N TYR A 10 -13.55 -1.74 4.63
CA TYR A 10 -12.95 -0.98 3.51
C TYR A 10 -12.41 0.38 3.96
N GLN A 11 -13.15 1.11 4.80
CA GLN A 11 -12.68 2.39 5.36
C GLN A 11 -11.40 2.23 6.18
N LEU A 12 -11.32 1.15 6.98
CA LEU A 12 -10.14 0.81 7.76
C LEU A 12 -8.92 0.52 6.88
N GLY A 13 -9.10 -0.29 5.82
CA GLY A 13 -8.04 -0.53 4.82
C GLY A 13 -7.57 0.75 4.13
N PHE A 14 -8.50 1.64 3.77
CA PHE A 14 -8.17 2.93 3.16
C PHE A 14 -7.41 3.86 4.13
N ASN A 15 -7.80 3.94 5.39
CA ASN A 15 -7.08 4.73 6.40
C ASN A 15 -5.66 4.22 6.66
N PHE A 16 -5.44 2.92 6.51
CA PHE A 16 -4.10 2.36 6.53
C PHE A 16 -3.30 2.80 5.30
N TYR A 17 -3.86 2.61 4.10
CA TYR A 17 -3.23 3.00 2.83
C TYR A 17 -2.85 4.49 2.80
N LYS A 18 -3.77 5.36 3.25
CA LYS A 18 -3.61 6.82 3.26
C LYS A 18 -2.32 7.28 3.96
N LYS A 19 -1.86 6.58 5.00
CA LYS A 19 -0.63 6.93 5.73
C LYS A 19 0.63 6.76 4.89
N TYR A 20 0.62 5.78 3.99
CA TYR A 20 1.77 5.40 3.18
C TYR A 20 1.68 5.90 1.75
N LEU A 21 0.50 6.38 1.34
CA LEU A 21 0.23 6.95 0.02
C LEU A 21 1.21 8.08 -0.33
N TRP A 22 1.48 9.00 0.59
CA TRP A 22 2.43 10.08 0.37
C TRP A 22 3.86 9.59 0.14
N ALA A 23 4.35 8.67 0.97
CA ALA A 23 5.68 8.11 0.83
C ALA A 23 5.81 7.32 -0.49
N SER A 24 4.78 6.54 -0.81
CA SER A 24 4.66 5.81 -2.06
C SER A 24 4.72 6.73 -3.28
N LEU A 25 3.94 7.82 -3.27
CA LEU A 25 3.93 8.81 -4.35
C LEU A 25 5.28 9.47 -4.54
N LEU A 26 5.94 9.86 -3.44
CA LEU A 26 7.25 10.49 -3.46
C LEU A 26 8.31 9.57 -4.09
N ILE A 27 8.23 8.27 -3.78
CA ILE A 27 9.09 7.26 -4.41
C ILE A 27 8.77 7.12 -5.90
N THR A 28 7.50 7.09 -6.28
CA THR A 28 7.09 7.01 -7.69
C THR A 28 7.62 8.21 -8.48
N THR A 29 7.42 9.43 -8.00
CA THR A 29 7.88 10.64 -8.68
C THR A 29 9.40 10.72 -8.75
N PHE A 30 10.10 10.33 -7.67
CA PHE A 30 11.56 10.23 -7.66
C PHE A 30 12.07 9.23 -8.71
N LEU A 31 11.49 8.03 -8.77
CA LEU A 31 11.89 7.01 -9.75
C LEU A 31 11.61 7.43 -11.20
N ILE A 32 10.48 8.10 -11.44
CA ILE A 32 10.15 8.65 -12.77
C ILE A 32 11.15 9.75 -13.15
N PHE A 33 11.53 10.62 -12.20
CA PHE A 33 12.51 11.68 -12.44
C PHE A 33 13.88 11.14 -12.90
N PHE A 34 14.29 9.98 -12.39
CA PHE A 34 15.51 9.28 -12.84
C PHE A 34 15.32 8.43 -14.10
N ASN A 35 14.18 8.53 -14.77
CA ASN A 35 13.83 7.79 -15.98
C ASN A 35 14.01 6.27 -15.83
N THR A 36 13.64 5.75 -14.66
CA THR A 36 13.78 4.32 -14.36
C THR A 36 12.75 3.48 -15.10
N THR A 37 13.03 2.19 -15.29
CA THR A 37 12.11 1.27 -15.95
C THR A 37 10.94 0.87 -15.04
N LEU A 38 9.80 0.55 -15.64
CA LEU A 38 8.62 0.06 -14.92
C LEU A 38 8.93 -1.15 -14.02
N LEU A 39 9.84 -2.03 -14.47
CA LEU A 39 10.25 -3.21 -13.71
C LEU A 39 10.96 -2.81 -12.40
N VAL A 40 11.86 -1.82 -12.45
CA VAL A 40 12.52 -1.26 -11.26
C VAL A 40 11.49 -0.61 -10.34
N LEU A 41 10.55 0.15 -10.89
CA LEU A 41 9.46 0.77 -10.12
C LEU A 41 8.65 -0.27 -9.35
N LEU A 42 8.20 -1.34 -10.00
CA LEU A 42 7.47 -2.43 -9.34
C LEU A 42 8.32 -3.16 -8.29
N PHE A 43 9.61 -3.34 -8.56
CA PHE A 43 10.52 -3.97 -7.60
C PHE A 43 10.68 -3.12 -6.33
N VAL A 44 10.83 -1.80 -6.47
CA VAL A 44 10.90 -0.89 -5.33
C VAL A 44 9.57 -0.88 -4.55
N LYS A 45 8.43 -0.96 -5.24
CA LYS A 45 7.10 -1.06 -4.60
C LYS A 45 6.93 -2.35 -3.80
N LEU A 46 7.42 -3.47 -4.34
CA LEU A 46 7.48 -4.75 -3.62
C LEU A 46 8.38 -4.66 -2.39
N ALA A 47 9.55 -4.00 -2.51
CA ALA A 47 10.45 -3.79 -1.39
C ALA A 47 9.80 -2.92 -0.30
N LEU A 48 9.10 -1.84 -0.68
CA LEU A 48 8.34 -0.99 0.24
C LEU A 48 7.26 -1.78 0.98
N SER A 49 6.48 -2.60 0.27
CA SER A 49 5.41 -3.39 0.91
C SER A 49 5.97 -4.41 1.90
N LYS A 50 7.09 -5.06 1.57
CA LYS A 50 7.82 -5.96 2.49
C LYS A 50 8.40 -5.20 3.67
N PHE A 51 9.02 -4.06 3.45
CA PHE A 51 9.58 -3.24 4.52
C PHE A 51 8.50 -2.81 5.51
N LEU A 52 7.37 -2.32 5.00
CA LEU A 52 6.20 -1.99 5.83
C LEU A 52 5.68 -3.23 6.56
N PHE A 53 5.63 -4.40 5.92
CA PHE A 53 5.22 -5.65 6.56
C PHE A 53 6.12 -5.98 7.76
N PHE A 54 7.44 -5.83 7.62
CA PHE A 54 8.40 -6.03 8.71
C PHE A 54 8.31 -4.95 9.79
N ALA A 55 8.15 -3.67 9.44
CA ALA A 55 7.99 -2.58 10.42
C ALA A 55 6.77 -2.83 11.34
N TYR A 56 5.74 -3.48 10.81
CA TYR A 56 4.55 -3.85 11.55
C TYR A 56 4.68 -5.07 12.48
N TYR A 57 5.84 -5.73 12.50
CA TYR A 57 6.20 -6.70 13.54
C TYR A 57 6.61 -6.02 14.85
N GLU A 58 6.95 -4.73 14.85
CA GLU A 58 7.23 -3.99 16.08
C GLU A 58 5.97 -3.85 16.96
N THR A 59 6.17 -3.97 18.27
CA THR A 59 5.12 -4.17 19.29
C THR A 59 4.03 -3.07 19.29
N SER A 60 4.38 -1.82 19.01
CA SER A 60 3.45 -0.68 18.98
C SER A 60 2.51 -0.72 17.75
N LEU A 61 3.02 -1.19 16.61
CA LEU A 61 2.28 -1.31 15.36
C LEU A 61 1.52 -2.64 15.27
N ALA A 62 2.01 -3.68 15.95
CA ALA A 62 1.34 -4.95 16.11
C ALA A 62 -0.02 -4.83 16.81
N GLN A 63 -0.16 -3.94 17.81
CA GLN A 63 -1.44 -3.67 18.48
C GLN A 63 -2.49 -3.09 17.53
N LYS A 64 -2.08 -2.18 16.60
CA LYS A 64 -2.97 -1.68 15.56
C LYS A 64 -3.43 -2.80 14.63
N LEU A 65 -2.56 -3.76 14.31
CA LEU A 65 -2.94 -4.92 13.50
C LEU A 65 -3.87 -5.90 14.21
N VAL A 66 -3.80 -6.02 15.53
CA VAL A 66 -4.78 -6.80 16.31
C VAL A 66 -6.17 -6.15 16.21
N PHE A 67 -6.26 -4.81 16.22
CA PHE A 67 -7.51 -4.10 15.96
C PHE A 67 -8.09 -4.46 14.58
N TYR A 68 -7.29 -4.42 13.50
CA TYR A 68 -7.75 -4.82 12.17
C TYR A 68 -8.18 -6.30 12.10
N LYS A 69 -7.48 -7.19 12.82
CA LYS A 69 -7.84 -8.61 12.94
C LYS A 69 -9.20 -8.80 13.62
N ASN A 70 -9.52 -7.99 14.63
CA ASN A 70 -10.82 -8.03 15.31
C ASN A 70 -11.99 -7.61 14.39
N PHE A 71 -11.71 -6.85 13.32
CA PHE A 71 -12.68 -6.54 12.26
C PHE A 71 -12.70 -7.57 11.12
N GLY A 72 -11.97 -8.69 11.27
CA GLY A 72 -11.94 -9.77 10.28
C GLY A 72 -10.95 -9.54 9.13
N ILE A 73 -10.09 -8.52 9.18
CA ILE A 73 -9.07 -8.28 8.16
C ILE A 73 -7.76 -8.93 8.60
N SER A 74 -7.27 -9.91 7.84
CA SER A 74 -5.96 -10.50 8.10
C SER A 74 -4.84 -9.50 7.78
N LYS A 75 -3.74 -9.59 8.53
CA LYS A 75 -2.54 -8.76 8.31
C LYS A 75 -2.07 -8.85 6.85
N SER A 76 -1.96 -10.08 6.33
CA SER A 76 -1.54 -10.35 4.96
C SER A 76 -2.48 -9.75 3.92
N SER A 77 -3.80 -9.88 4.09
CA SER A 77 -4.78 -9.29 3.18
C SER A 77 -4.63 -7.77 3.08
N LEU A 78 -4.39 -7.11 4.22
CA LEU A 78 -4.22 -5.65 4.28
C LEU A 78 -3.00 -5.17 3.47
N PHE A 79 -1.90 -5.91 3.54
CA PHE A 79 -0.69 -5.65 2.77
C PHE A 79 -0.80 -5.98 1.28
N ILE A 80 -1.53 -7.05 0.93
CA ILE A 80 -1.79 -7.41 -0.46
C ILE A 80 -2.66 -6.34 -1.12
N ILE A 81 -3.74 -5.93 -0.47
CA ILE A 81 -4.62 -4.86 -0.96
C ILE A 81 -3.83 -3.56 -1.13
N PHE A 82 -3.01 -3.21 -0.13
CA PHE A 82 -2.10 -2.07 -0.21
C PHE A 82 -1.20 -2.15 -1.46
N PHE A 83 -0.49 -3.26 -1.64
CA PHE A 83 0.45 -3.44 -2.74
C PHE A 83 -0.23 -3.38 -4.12
N VAL A 84 -1.41 -3.99 -4.27
CA VAL A 84 -2.15 -4.01 -5.54
C VAL A 84 -2.64 -2.60 -5.91
N ILE A 85 -3.27 -1.89 -4.98
CA ILE A 85 -3.77 -0.53 -5.22
C ILE A 85 -2.61 0.41 -5.54
N ASP A 86 -1.53 0.32 -4.74
CA ASP A 86 -0.36 1.19 -4.88
C ASP A 86 0.37 0.97 -6.21
N SER A 87 0.54 -0.29 -6.61
CA SER A 87 1.18 -0.67 -7.86
C SER A 87 0.35 -0.21 -9.06
N LEU A 88 -0.96 -0.44 -9.06
CA LEU A 88 -1.86 0.02 -10.12
C LEU A 88 -1.82 1.54 -10.29
N PHE A 89 -1.89 2.27 -9.17
CA PHE A 89 -1.82 3.74 -9.20
C PHE A 89 -0.47 4.23 -9.72
N SER A 90 0.62 3.62 -9.28
CA SER A 90 1.97 4.00 -9.71
C SER A 90 2.23 3.66 -11.19
N THR A 91 1.73 2.53 -11.68
CA THR A 91 1.83 2.15 -13.10
C THR A 91 1.03 3.08 -13.99
N LEU A 92 -0.16 3.53 -13.54
CA LEU A 92 -0.95 4.53 -14.27
C LEU A 92 -0.19 5.86 -14.37
N ILE A 93 0.40 6.33 -13.27
CA ILE A 93 1.22 7.56 -13.29
C ILE A 93 2.41 7.40 -14.23
N PHE A 94 3.11 6.27 -14.17
CA PHE A 94 4.25 5.98 -15.05
C PHE A 94 3.87 6.05 -16.53
N LEU A 95 2.80 5.34 -16.92
CA LEU A 95 2.31 5.31 -18.30
C LEU A 95 1.85 6.70 -18.78
N ILE A 96 1.20 7.47 -17.92
CA ILE A 96 0.80 8.85 -18.25
C ILE A 96 2.03 9.70 -18.50
N MET A 97 3.07 9.60 -17.67
CA MET A 97 4.31 10.37 -17.83
C MET A 97 5.11 9.96 -19.06
N GLU A 98 5.07 8.68 -19.46
CA GLU A 98 5.74 8.20 -20.67
C GLU A 98 5.07 8.69 -21.97
N LEU A 99 3.79 9.08 -21.90
CA LEU A 99 3.03 9.61 -23.03
C LEU A 99 3.34 11.09 -23.36
N PHE A 100 3.99 11.83 -22.45
CA PHE A 100 4.33 13.26 -22.59
C PHE A 100 5.83 13.47 -22.74
#